data_AF-A0A929K5R7-F1
#
_entry.id   AF-A0A929K5R7-F1
#
_cell.length_a   1.000
_cell.length_b   1.000
_cell.length_c   1.000
_cell.angle_alpha   90.00
_cell.angle_beta   90.00
_cell.angle_gamma   90.00
#
_symmetry.space_group_name_H-M   'P 1'
#
loop_
_entity.id
_entity.type
_entity.pdbx_description
1 polymer ?
#
loop_
_entity_poly.entity_id
_entity_poly.type
_entity_poly.pdbx_seq_one_letter_code
_entity_poly.pdbx_strand_id
1 'polypeptide(L)' 'MGRIFHTEGDYKETLKCYLYAFALFDKLNSPNKGLVGQYILKLKEEICDALCDRYYEEIKANE' A
#
# COMPACT_ATOMS: atom_id res chain seq x y z
N MET A 1 0.29 0.58 -12.80
CA MET A 1 -0.45 1.74 -12.27
C MET A 1 0.17 2.36 -11.02
N GLY A 2 0.81 1.60 -10.11
CA GLY A 2 1.42 2.17 -8.89
C GLY A 2 2.55 3.21 -9.05
N ARG A 3 3.18 3.34 -10.23
CA ARG A 3 4.17 4.39 -10.49
C ARG A 3 3.58 5.76 -10.89
N ILE A 4 2.29 5.83 -11.24
CA ILE A 4 1.69 7.06 -11.77
C ILE A 4 1.15 7.97 -10.64
N PHE A 5 0.80 7.38 -9.48
CA PHE A 5 0.31 8.13 -8.31
C PHE A 5 1.40 8.83 -7.49
N HIS A 6 2.68 8.70 -7.88
CA HIS A 6 3.80 9.34 -7.19
C HIS A 6 3.83 10.88 -7.34
N THR A 7 2.98 11.43 -8.21
CA THR A 7 3.09 12.84 -8.65
C THR A 7 2.09 13.77 -7.96
N GLU A 8 1.05 13.25 -7.29
CA GLU A 8 -0.02 14.07 -6.71
C GLU A 8 -0.44 13.60 -5.32
N GLY A 9 0.43 13.60 -4.31
CA GLY A 9 0.01 13.55 -2.88
C GLY A 9 -0.79 12.33 -2.41
N ASP A 10 -1.13 11.38 -3.29
CA ASP A 10 -2.06 10.27 -3.05
C ASP A 10 -1.32 9.01 -2.63
N TYR A 11 -0.37 9.21 -1.71
CA TYR A 11 0.29 8.13 -1.01
C TYR A 11 -0.72 7.26 -0.22
N LYS A 12 -1.82 7.88 0.24
CA LYS A 12 -2.94 7.18 0.89
C LYS A 12 -3.65 6.21 -0.06
N GLU A 13 -4.04 6.66 -1.25
CA GLU A 13 -4.66 5.79 -2.25
C GLU A 13 -3.68 4.73 -2.76
N THR A 14 -2.41 5.09 -2.91
CA THR A 14 -1.35 4.14 -3.28
C THR A 14 -1.20 3.02 -2.25
N LEU A 15 -1.15 3.37 -0.95
CA LEU A 15 -1.12 2.41 0.15
C LEU A 15 -2.37 1.53 0.14
N LYS A 16 -3.55 2.12 -0.04
CA LYS A 16 -4.82 1.39 -0.14
C LYS A 16 -4.78 0.37 -1.28
N CYS A 17 -4.37 0.77 -2.49
CA CYS A 17 -4.24 -0.13 -3.64
C CYS A 17 -3.27 -1.29 -3.38
N TYR A 18 -2.12 -1.03 -2.75
CA TYR A 18 -1.18 -2.09 -2.42
C TYR A 18 -1.73 -3.06 -1.36
N LEU A 19 -2.44 -2.57 -0.35
CA LEU A 19 -3.09 -3.43 0.65
C LEU A 19 -4.18 -4.31 0.01
N TYR A 20 -5.01 -3.76 -0.87
CA TYR A 20 -5.99 -4.55 -1.63
C TYR A 20 -5.32 -5.59 -2.52
N ALA A 21 -4.26 -5.22 -3.25
CA ALA A 21 -3.51 -6.15 -4.09
C ALA A 21 -2.85 -7.26 -3.25
N PHE A 22 -2.32 -6.92 -2.07
CA PHE A 22 -1.74 -7.89 -1.16
C PHE A 22 -2.78 -8.89 -0.66
N ALA A 23 -3.95 -8.41 -0.23
CA ALA A 23 -5.06 -9.26 0.22
C ALA A 23 -5.61 -10.13 -0.92
N LEU A 24 -5.67 -9.61 -2.14
CA LEU A 24 -6.08 -10.38 -3.32
C LEU A 24 -5.07 -11.48 -3.65
N PHE A 25 -3.78 -11.16 -3.69
CA PHE A 25 -2.74 -12.15 -3.96
C PHE A 25 -2.60 -13.18 -2.84
N ASP A 26 -2.88 -12.80 -1.59
CA ASP A 26 -2.98 -13.74 -0.47
C ASP A 26 -4.12 -14.74 -0.68
N LYS A 27 -5.33 -14.26 -1.01
CA LYS A 27 -6.48 -15.13 -1.33
C LYS A 27 -6.22 -16.04 -2.53
N LEU A 28 -5.47 -15.56 -3.52
CA LEU A 28 -5.11 -16.32 -4.71
C LEU A 28 -3.89 -17.23 -4.51
N ASN A 29 -3.28 -17.25 -3.32
CA ASN A 29 -2.03 -17.96 -3.03
C ASN A 29 -0.92 -17.65 -4.07
N SER A 30 -0.91 -16.41 -4.57
CA SER A 30 -0.02 -15.99 -5.64
C SER A 30 1.36 -15.65 -5.09
N PRO A 31 2.46 -16.07 -5.74
CA PRO A 31 3.81 -15.67 -5.35
C PRO A 31 4.03 -14.14 -5.45
N ASN A 32 3.16 -13.45 -6.20
CA ASN A 32 3.17 -11.99 -6.31
C ASN A 32 2.85 -11.26 -5.00
N LYS A 33 2.34 -11.97 -3.98
CA LYS A 33 2.16 -11.42 -2.62
C LYS A 33 3.47 -10.85 -2.07
N GLY A 34 4.58 -11.56 -2.26
CA GLY A 34 5.91 -11.11 -1.79
C GLY A 34 6.37 -9.84 -2.50
N LEU A 35 6.09 -9.72 -3.80
CA LEU A 35 6.39 -8.54 -4.60
C LEU A 35 5.59 -7.31 -4.11
N VAL A 36 4.31 -7.48 -3.81
CA VAL A 36 3.49 -6.38 -3.27
C VAL A 36 3.92 -5.98 -1.87
N GLY A 37 4.30 -6.94 -1.02
CA GLY A 37 4.88 -6.63 0.30
C GLY A 37 6.13 -5.76 0.21
N GLN A 38 7.01 -6.00 -0.77
CA GLN A 38 8.18 -5.16 -1.04
C GLN A 38 7.80 -3.74 -1.49
N TYR A 39 6.72 -3.58 -2.27
CA TYR A 39 6.24 -2.25 -2.64
C TYR A 39 5.64 -1.47 -1.46
N ILE A 40 4.93 -2.16 -0.56
CA ILE A 40 4.42 -1.54 0.68
C ILE A 40 5.59 -1.08 1.57
N LEU A 41 6.62 -1.91 1.74
CA LEU A 41 7.83 -1.57 2.49
C LEU A 41 8.54 -0.34 1.90
N LYS A 42 8.77 -0.32 0.59
CA LYS A 42 9.36 0.86 -0.07
C LYS A 42 8.52 2.10 0.10
N LEU A 43 7.20 1.99 -0.06
CA LEU A 43 6.31 3.11 0.16
C LEU A 43 6.45 3.61 1.60
N LYS A 44 6.45 2.71 2.59
CA LYS A 44 6.63 3.06 4.00
C LYS A 44 7.95 3.80 4.28
N GLU A 45 9.04 3.38 3.63
CA GLU A 45 10.33 4.08 3.69
C GLU A 45 10.26 5.48 3.05
N GLU A 46 9.51 5.66 1.96
CA GLU A 46 9.37 6.94 1.26
C GLU A 46 8.47 7.95 1.99
N ILE A 47 7.37 7.52 2.61
CA ILE A 47 6.41 8.43 3.28
C ILE A 47 6.68 8.70 4.76
N CYS A 48 7.78 8.20 5.36
CA CYS A 48 8.06 8.28 6.80
C CYS A 48 7.04 7.47 7.64
N ASP A 49 7.53 6.65 8.58
CA ASP A 49 6.75 5.66 9.34
C ASP A 49 5.44 6.25 9.91
N ALA A 50 5.50 7.46 10.48
CA ALA A 50 4.37 8.12 11.12
C ALA A 50 3.21 8.48 10.17
N LEU A 51 3.49 8.84 8.92
CA LEU A 51 2.42 9.11 7.94
C LEU A 51 1.83 7.80 7.42
N CYS A 52 2.65 6.77 7.26
CA CYS A 52 2.20 5.44 6.87
C CYS A 52 1.23 4.85 7.90
N ASP A 53 1.56 4.92 9.18
CA ASP A 53 0.68 4.47 10.28
C ASP A 53 -0.63 5.25 10.30
N ARG A 54 -0.58 6.58 10.15
CA ARG A 54 -1.78 7.40 10.07
C ARG A 54 -2.69 7.02 8.89
N TYR A 55 -2.13 6.84 7.70
CA TYR A 55 -2.91 6.41 6.53
C TYR A 55 -3.47 5.01 6.71
N TYR A 56 -2.72 4.10 7.33
CA TYR A 56 -3.19 2.75 7.62
C TYR A 56 -4.39 2.75 8.57
N GLU A 57 -4.33 3.55 9.65
CA GLU A 57 -5.45 3.71 10.58
C GLU A 57 -6.67 4.33 9.90
N GLU A 58 -6.49 5.36 9.06
CA GLU A 58 -7.58 5.97 8.32
C GLU A 58 -8.23 5.02 7.30
N ILE A 59 -7.45 4.18 6.61
CA ILE A 59 -7.98 3.18 5.68
C ILE A 59 -8.81 2.15 6.45
N LYS A 60 -8.31 1.69 7.60
CA LYS A 60 -8.99 0.70 8.44
C LYS A 60 -10.26 1.27 9.11
N ALA A 61 -10.26 2.56 9.45
CA ALA A 61 -11.40 3.23 10.08
C ALA A 61 -12.56 3.50 9.11
N ASN A 62 -12.31 3.44 7.80
CA ASN A 62 -13.25 3.80 6.74
C ASN A 62 -13.71 2.60 5.88
N GLU A 63 -13.49 1.37 6.37
CA GLU A 63 -13.96 0.09 5.82
C GLU A 63 -14.99 -0.53 6.77
#